data_AF-K3WB37-F1
#
_entry.id   AF-K3WB37-F1
#
_cell.length_a   1.000
_cell.length_b   1.000
_cell.length_c   1.000
_cell.angle_alpha   90.00
_cell.angle_beta   90.00
_cell.angle_gamma   90.00
#
_symmetry.space_group_name_H-M   'P 1'
#
loop_
_entity.id
_entity.type
_entity.pdbx_description
1 polymer ?
#
loop_
_entity_poly.entity_id
_entity_poly.type
_entity_poly.pdbx_seq_one_letter_code
_entity_poly.pdbx_strand_id
1 'polypeptide(L)'
;IALSYPTVFPILNTCTVPLTRKTVEVAFNRRCIDKNVALLEEMLELRHNIAIMLGYENHAAYVLEQRMAKSPANVKSFLSDLDNKLTPLAKKDLDLLLKLKEKDCEVNGWKFDGKINMWDFRFYMDQYVKQHCSIDSEKVREFFPLDHVTNELLSMYQEILSLKFTEIAQPHVWHKDVRMFAVYDARPSRAGRLVGYFYLD
;
A
#
# COMPACT_ATOMS: atom_id res chain seq x y z
N ILE A 1 7.09 -14.94 15.37
CA ILE A 1 7.01 -14.19 14.08
C ILE A 1 6.40 -12.83 14.40
N ALA A 2 7.13 -11.74 14.14
CA ALA A 2 6.58 -10.40 14.32
C ALA A 2 5.47 -10.12 13.30
N LEU A 3 4.45 -9.34 13.66
CA LEU A 3 3.35 -8.96 12.77
C LEU A 3 3.61 -7.62 12.06
N SER A 4 4.89 -7.29 11.84
CA SER A 4 5.33 -6.13 11.09
C SER A 4 5.31 -6.42 9.58
N TYR A 5 5.20 -5.36 8.78
CA TYR A 5 5.14 -5.43 7.32
C TYR A 5 6.31 -6.23 6.69
N PRO A 6 7.58 -6.02 7.11
CA PRO A 6 8.72 -6.75 6.55
C PRO A 6 8.72 -8.25 6.84
N THR A 7 7.89 -8.72 7.78
CA THR A 7 7.78 -10.14 8.12
C THR A 7 6.53 -10.76 7.52
N VAL A 8 5.39 -10.09 7.61
CA VAL A 8 4.09 -10.64 7.20
C VAL A 8 4.00 -10.80 5.69
N PHE A 9 4.37 -9.79 4.91
CA PHE A 9 4.17 -9.84 3.45
C PHE A 9 5.07 -10.85 2.76
N PRO A 10 6.36 -11.01 3.10
CA PRO A 10 7.16 -12.09 2.53
C PRO A 10 6.54 -13.46 2.81
N ILE A 11 6.05 -13.72 4.03
CA ILE A 11 5.40 -15.00 4.36
C ILE A 11 4.14 -15.20 3.51
N LEU A 12 3.27 -14.20 3.41
CA LEU A 12 2.02 -14.33 2.64
C LEU A 12 2.26 -14.43 1.13
N ASN A 13 3.35 -13.88 0.61
CA ASN A 13 3.69 -13.91 -0.81
C ASN A 13 4.42 -15.20 -1.21
N THR A 14 5.32 -15.73 -0.38
CA THR A 14 6.25 -16.79 -0.80
C THR A 14 6.14 -18.11 -0.02
N CYS A 15 5.56 -18.12 1.19
CA CYS A 15 5.48 -19.34 1.98
C CYS A 15 4.54 -20.35 1.31
N THR A 16 5.06 -21.51 0.94
CA THR A 16 4.29 -22.56 0.27
C THR A 16 3.27 -23.22 1.19
N VAL A 17 3.53 -23.28 2.51
CA VAL A 17 2.67 -23.96 3.49
C VAL A 17 1.38 -23.16 3.78
N PRO A 18 0.18 -23.65 3.39
CA PRO A 18 -1.07 -22.89 3.52
C PRO A 18 -1.46 -22.61 4.97
N LEU A 19 -1.18 -23.55 5.88
CA LEU A 19 -1.49 -23.39 7.31
C LEU A 19 -0.69 -22.23 7.93
N THR A 20 0.58 -22.07 7.54
CA THR A 20 1.41 -20.95 7.99
C THR A 20 0.86 -19.62 7.49
N ARG A 21 0.50 -19.54 6.20
CA ARG A 21 -0.12 -18.32 5.64
C ARG A 21 -1.41 -17.98 6.37
N LYS A 22 -2.28 -18.97 6.61
CA LYS A 22 -3.54 -18.80 7.34
C LYS A 22 -3.31 -18.27 8.76
N THR A 23 -2.39 -18.87 9.51
CA THR A 23 -2.09 -18.43 10.88
C THR A 23 -1.60 -16.99 10.91
N VAL A 24 -0.71 -16.61 9.99
CA VAL A 24 -0.17 -15.24 9.90
C VAL A 24 -1.23 -14.23 9.46
N GLU A 25 -2.04 -14.56 8.44
CA GLU A 25 -3.12 -13.69 7.94
C GLU A 25 -4.16 -13.41 9.03
N VAL A 26 -4.63 -14.46 9.72
CA VAL A 26 -5.59 -14.33 10.81
C VAL A 26 -4.98 -13.52 11.97
N ALA A 27 -3.75 -13.81 12.38
CA ALA A 27 -3.10 -13.06 13.46
C ALA A 27 -2.92 -11.57 13.10
N PHE A 28 -2.52 -11.28 11.86
CA PHE A 28 -2.33 -9.92 11.37
C PHE A 28 -3.65 -9.11 11.33
N ASN A 29 -4.73 -9.72 10.86
CA ASN A 29 -6.05 -9.09 10.76
C ASN A 29 -6.82 -9.06 12.08
N ARG A 30 -6.32 -9.73 13.13
CA ARG A 30 -6.89 -9.70 14.50
C ARG A 30 -6.14 -8.79 15.48
N ARG A 31 -5.19 -8.00 15.01
CA ARG A 31 -4.44 -7.09 15.88
C ARG A 31 -5.38 -6.07 16.53
N CYS A 32 -5.26 -5.96 17.85
CA CYS A 32 -5.98 -4.98 18.67
C CYS A 32 -7.51 -5.06 18.60
N ILE A 33 -8.12 -6.20 18.20
CA ILE A 33 -9.60 -6.32 18.14
C ILE A 33 -10.27 -5.88 19.44
N ASP A 34 -9.82 -6.42 20.59
CA ASP A 34 -10.46 -6.17 21.89
C ASP A 34 -10.47 -4.70 22.31
N LYS A 35 -9.53 -3.89 21.80
CA LYS A 35 -9.43 -2.46 22.12
C LYS A 35 -10.00 -1.57 21.02
N ASN A 36 -9.70 -1.89 19.76
CA ASN A 36 -10.02 -1.01 18.64
C ASN A 36 -11.49 -1.09 18.22
N VAL A 37 -12.20 -2.19 18.46
CA VAL A 37 -13.62 -2.30 18.09
C VAL A 37 -14.45 -1.29 18.88
N ALA A 38 -14.35 -1.30 20.21
CA ALA A 38 -15.08 -0.36 21.07
C ALA A 38 -14.73 1.11 20.76
N LEU A 39 -13.44 1.41 20.56
CA LEU A 39 -12.99 2.75 20.17
C LEU A 39 -13.54 3.18 18.80
N LEU A 40 -13.66 2.24 17.86
CA LEU A 40 -14.22 2.54 16.54
C LEU A 40 -15.72 2.85 16.63
N GLU A 41 -16.47 2.08 17.42
CA GLU A 41 -17.91 2.31 17.64
C GLU A 41 -18.15 3.70 18.26
N GLU A 42 -17.44 4.02 19.35
CA GLU A 42 -17.50 5.34 19.99
C GLU A 42 -17.13 6.46 19.01
N MET A 43 -16.04 6.29 18.27
CA MET A 43 -15.58 7.28 17.28
C MET A 43 -16.62 7.49 16.17
N LEU A 44 -17.32 6.46 15.71
CA LEU A 44 -18.37 6.57 14.69
C LEU A 44 -19.56 7.39 15.21
N GLU A 45 -19.99 7.12 16.44
CA GLU A 45 -21.08 7.86 17.09
C GLU A 45 -20.71 9.34 17.28
N LEU A 46 -19.54 9.61 17.86
CA LEU A 46 -19.06 10.97 18.08
C LEU A 46 -18.93 11.75 16.76
N ARG A 47 -18.39 11.11 15.71
CA ARG A 47 -18.28 11.74 14.38
C ARG A 47 -19.63 12.06 13.77
N HIS A 48 -20.62 11.19 13.96
CA HIS A 48 -21.99 11.44 13.50
C HIS A 48 -22.61 12.62 14.26
N ASN A 49 -22.53 12.61 15.60
CA ASN A 49 -23.07 13.68 16.44
C ASN A 49 -22.45 15.05 16.12
N ILE A 50 -21.13 15.10 15.90
CA ILE A 50 -20.45 16.33 15.48
C ILE A 50 -20.99 16.84 14.13
N ALA A 51 -21.20 15.94 13.17
CA ALA A 51 -21.73 16.33 11.85
C ALA A 51 -23.14 16.90 11.95
N ILE A 52 -24.02 16.26 12.74
CA ILE A 52 -25.38 16.75 12.99
C ILE A 52 -25.36 18.14 13.63
N MET A 53 -24.52 18.34 14.66
CA MET A 53 -24.40 19.65 15.34
C MET A 53 -23.91 20.77 14.41
N LEU A 54 -23.09 20.43 13.41
CA LEU A 54 -22.60 21.37 12.40
C LEU A 54 -23.57 21.55 11.22
N GLY A 55 -24.75 20.92 11.25
CA GLY A 55 -25.79 21.06 10.23
C GLY A 55 -25.63 20.13 9.01
N TYR A 56 -24.79 19.09 9.11
CA TYR A 56 -24.62 18.09 8.05
C TYR A 56 -25.42 16.82 8.36
N GLU A 57 -25.86 16.11 7.32
CA GLU A 57 -26.63 14.85 7.45
C GLU A 57 -25.80 13.72 8.09
N ASN A 58 -24.50 13.67 7.80
CA ASN A 58 -23.59 12.65 8.33
C ASN A 58 -22.13 13.11 8.19
N HIS A 59 -21.23 12.37 8.84
CA HIS A 59 -19.81 12.70 8.84
C HIS A 59 -19.17 12.69 7.43
N ALA A 60 -19.65 11.83 6.52
CA ALA A 60 -19.13 11.80 5.16
C ALA A 60 -19.49 13.08 4.39
N ALA A 61 -20.71 13.60 4.53
CA ALA A 61 -21.12 14.87 3.94
C ALA A 61 -20.27 16.04 4.47
N TYR A 62 -20.03 16.06 5.78
CA TYR A 62 -19.16 17.05 6.42
C TYR A 62 -17.73 17.04 5.83
N VAL A 63 -17.10 15.88 5.76
CA VAL A 63 -15.71 15.76 5.27
C VAL A 63 -15.60 16.02 3.76
N LEU A 64 -16.62 15.66 2.98
CA LEU A 64 -16.56 15.71 1.51
C LEU A 64 -16.79 17.11 0.95
N GLU A 65 -17.41 18.03 1.68
CA GLU A 65 -17.65 19.41 1.24
C GLU A 65 -16.35 20.09 0.75
N GLN A 66 -15.28 19.93 1.51
CA GLN A 66 -13.95 20.50 1.24
C GLN A 66 -13.12 19.64 0.26
N ARG A 67 -13.59 18.45 -0.10
CA ARG A 67 -12.89 17.54 -1.03
C ARG A 67 -13.40 17.72 -2.45
N MET A 68 -12.59 17.27 -3.41
CA MET A 68 -12.95 17.29 -4.84
C MET A 68 -14.24 16.51 -5.14
N ALA A 69 -14.51 15.43 -4.40
CA ALA A 69 -15.69 14.60 -4.62
C ALA A 69 -17.02 15.25 -4.17
N LYS A 70 -16.97 16.28 -3.30
CA LYS A 70 -18.09 17.12 -2.84
C LYS A 70 -19.22 16.45 -2.05
N SER A 71 -19.65 15.24 -2.39
CA SER A 71 -20.80 14.60 -1.74
C SER A 71 -20.64 13.08 -1.60
N PRO A 72 -21.30 12.46 -0.60
CA PRO A 72 -21.34 11.00 -0.47
C PRO A 72 -21.95 10.30 -1.69
N ALA A 73 -22.95 10.94 -2.34
CA ALA A 73 -23.58 10.41 -3.54
C ALA A 73 -22.60 10.28 -4.70
N ASN A 74 -21.75 11.29 -4.92
CA ASN A 74 -20.71 11.25 -5.96
C ASN A 74 -19.70 10.13 -5.69
N VAL A 75 -19.27 9.97 -4.43
CA VAL A 75 -18.37 8.87 -4.03
C VAL A 75 -19.03 7.51 -4.29
N LYS A 76 -20.30 7.34 -3.90
CA LYS A 76 -21.04 6.09 -4.10
C LYS A 76 -21.18 5.77 -5.58
N SER A 77 -21.58 6.73 -6.41
CA SER A 77 -21.69 6.56 -7.86
C SER A 77 -20.34 6.15 -8.46
N PHE A 78 -19.27 6.87 -8.12
CA PHE A 78 -17.92 6.56 -8.60
C PHE A 78 -17.48 5.13 -8.25
N LEU A 79 -17.68 4.71 -6.99
CA LEU A 79 -17.31 3.36 -6.55
C LEU A 79 -18.18 2.29 -7.20
N SER A 80 -19.48 2.50 -7.36
CA SER A 80 -20.37 1.57 -8.04
C SER A 80 -20.04 1.43 -9.53
N ASP A 81 -19.73 2.53 -10.21
CA ASP A 81 -19.33 2.50 -11.62
C ASP A 81 -17.99 1.77 -11.81
N LEU A 82 -17.05 1.97 -10.88
CA LEU A 82 -15.78 1.26 -10.88
C LEU A 82 -15.97 -0.24 -10.64
N ASP A 83 -16.79 -0.61 -9.65
CA ASP A 83 -17.10 -2.01 -9.32
C ASP A 83 -17.75 -2.74 -10.50
N ASN A 84 -18.72 -2.10 -11.16
CA ASN A 84 -19.38 -2.65 -12.36
C ASN A 84 -18.39 -2.93 -13.50
N LYS A 85 -17.41 -2.04 -13.70
CA LYS A 85 -16.39 -2.18 -14.75
C LYS A 85 -15.33 -3.24 -14.41
N LEU A 86 -14.96 -3.36 -13.14
CA LEU A 86 -13.89 -4.27 -12.70
C LEU A 86 -14.38 -5.68 -12.38
N THR A 87 -15.65 -5.86 -11.97
CA THR A 87 -16.19 -7.17 -11.58
C THR A 87 -15.97 -8.27 -12.63
N PRO A 88 -16.20 -8.05 -13.94
CA PRO A 88 -15.95 -9.07 -14.95
C PRO A 88 -14.46 -9.46 -15.05
N LEU A 89 -13.55 -8.51 -14.86
CA LEU A 89 -12.11 -8.76 -14.87
C LEU A 89 -11.68 -9.51 -13.60
N ALA A 90 -12.15 -9.05 -12.43
CA ALA A 90 -11.86 -9.67 -11.14
C ALA A 90 -12.32 -11.13 -11.09
N LYS A 91 -13.47 -11.48 -11.70
CA LYS A 91 -13.92 -12.88 -11.83
C LYS A 91 -12.95 -13.73 -12.64
N LYS A 92 -12.48 -13.22 -13.80
CA LYS A 92 -11.49 -13.92 -14.63
C LYS A 92 -10.18 -14.12 -13.87
N ASP A 93 -9.72 -13.10 -13.16
CA ASP A 93 -8.48 -13.18 -12.38
C ASP A 93 -8.62 -14.20 -11.24
N LEU A 94 -9.75 -14.20 -10.52
CA LEU A 94 -10.02 -15.19 -9.47
C LEU A 94 -10.08 -16.62 -10.03
N ASP A 95 -10.67 -16.84 -11.20
CA ASP A 95 -10.69 -18.16 -11.85
C ASP A 95 -9.27 -18.64 -12.21
N LEU A 96 -8.39 -17.73 -12.63
CA LEU A 96 -6.97 -18.03 -12.89
C LEU A 96 -6.25 -18.43 -11.60
N LEU A 97 -6.43 -17.67 -10.53
CA LEU A 97 -5.84 -18.00 -9.23
C LEU A 97 -6.37 -19.34 -8.69
N LEU A 98 -7.66 -19.61 -8.88
CA LEU A 98 -8.28 -20.85 -8.43
C LEU A 98 -7.69 -22.08 -9.13
N LYS A 99 -7.44 -21.98 -10.45
CA LYS A 99 -6.75 -23.03 -11.22
C LYS A 99 -5.31 -23.25 -10.77
N LEU A 100 -4.60 -22.17 -10.41
CA LEU A 100 -3.24 -22.29 -9.85
C LEU A 100 -3.27 -23.01 -8.50
N LYS A 101 -4.23 -22.66 -7.65
CA LYS A 101 -4.43 -23.33 -6.35
C LYS A 101 -4.78 -24.80 -6.49
N GLU A 102 -5.68 -25.14 -7.41
CA GLU A 102 -6.08 -26.53 -7.67
C GLU A 102 -4.86 -27.39 -8.03
N LYS A 103 -4.06 -26.95 -9.00
CA LYS A 103 -2.82 -27.63 -9.39
C LYS A 103 -1.80 -27.75 -8.26
N ASP A 104 -1.61 -26.67 -7.49
CA ASP A 104 -0.70 -26.66 -6.35
C ASP A 104 -1.15 -27.64 -5.26
N CYS A 105 -2.46 -27.73 -4.99
CA CYS A 105 -3.02 -28.73 -4.09
C CYS A 105 -2.82 -30.16 -4.59
N GLU A 106 -3.03 -30.42 -5.88
CA GLU A 106 -2.81 -31.74 -6.48
C GLU A 106 -1.35 -32.19 -6.34
N VAL A 107 -0.40 -31.31 -6.68
CA VAL A 107 1.04 -31.60 -6.63
C VAL A 107 1.52 -31.88 -5.20
N ASN A 108 1.01 -31.13 -4.22
CA ASN A 108 1.43 -31.28 -2.82
C ASN A 108 0.56 -32.25 -2.00
N GLY A 109 -0.45 -32.87 -2.61
CA GLY A 109 -1.40 -33.75 -1.91
C GLY A 109 -2.25 -33.01 -0.86
N TRP A 110 -2.48 -31.71 -1.02
CA TRP A 110 -3.30 -30.92 -0.12
C TRP A 110 -4.78 -30.99 -0.50
N LYS A 111 -5.65 -30.80 0.50
CA LYS A 111 -7.10 -30.69 0.26
C LYS A 111 -7.41 -29.37 -0.45
N PHE A 112 -7.95 -29.48 -1.66
CA PHE A 112 -8.55 -28.36 -2.37
C PHE A 112 -9.97 -28.06 -1.85
N ASP A 113 -10.23 -26.80 -1.51
CA ASP A 113 -11.50 -26.34 -0.92
C ASP A 113 -12.39 -25.55 -1.92
N GLY A 114 -12.00 -25.48 -3.19
CA GLY A 114 -12.80 -24.87 -4.26
C GLY A 114 -12.90 -23.34 -4.21
N LYS A 115 -12.07 -22.66 -3.42
CA LYS A 115 -12.12 -21.19 -3.27
C LYS A 115 -10.75 -20.56 -3.04
N ILE A 116 -10.62 -19.27 -3.33
CA ILE A 116 -9.47 -18.46 -2.91
C ILE A 116 -9.78 -17.80 -1.57
N ASN A 117 -9.03 -18.18 -0.53
CA ASN A 117 -9.14 -17.53 0.78
C ASN A 117 -8.19 -16.32 0.87
N MET A 118 -8.37 -15.48 1.89
CA MET A 118 -7.54 -14.29 2.09
C MET A 118 -6.03 -14.60 2.20
N TRP A 119 -5.68 -15.72 2.85
CA TRP A 119 -4.29 -16.18 2.98
C TRP A 119 -3.73 -16.85 1.72
N ASP A 120 -4.57 -17.11 0.72
CA ASP A 120 -4.18 -17.69 -0.57
C ASP A 120 -3.92 -16.60 -1.62
N PHE A 121 -4.66 -15.49 -1.53
CA PHE A 121 -4.70 -14.44 -2.55
C PHE A 121 -3.31 -13.91 -2.92
N ARG A 122 -2.52 -13.46 -1.93
CA ARG A 122 -1.18 -12.90 -2.17
C ARG A 122 -0.21 -13.91 -2.78
N PHE A 123 -0.23 -15.15 -2.27
CA PHE A 123 0.63 -16.22 -2.75
C PHE A 123 0.34 -16.55 -4.21
N TYR A 124 -0.92 -16.79 -4.57
CA TYR A 124 -1.26 -17.14 -5.95
C TYR A 124 -1.15 -15.95 -6.91
N MET A 125 -1.31 -14.71 -6.45
CA MET A 125 -0.98 -13.52 -7.24
C MET A 125 0.52 -13.46 -7.59
N ASP A 126 1.40 -13.73 -6.62
CA ASP A 126 2.85 -13.77 -6.86
C ASP A 126 3.22 -14.93 -7.81
N GLN A 127 2.62 -16.11 -7.63
CA GLN A 127 2.79 -17.24 -8.54
C GLN A 127 2.30 -16.93 -9.96
N TYR A 128 1.16 -16.26 -10.09
CA TYR A 128 0.63 -15.84 -11.38
C TYR A 128 1.60 -14.91 -12.11
N VAL A 129 2.12 -13.89 -11.43
CA VAL A 129 3.11 -12.96 -12.01
C VAL A 129 4.39 -13.69 -12.41
N LYS A 130 4.89 -14.59 -11.56
CA LYS A 130 6.08 -15.41 -11.87
C LYS A 130 5.88 -16.28 -13.10
N GLN A 131 4.75 -16.96 -13.22
CA GLN A 131 4.49 -17.90 -14.32
C GLN A 131 4.09 -17.22 -15.62
N HIS A 132 3.27 -16.17 -15.57
CA HIS A 132 2.69 -15.55 -16.76
C HIS A 132 3.43 -14.30 -17.23
N CYS A 133 4.11 -13.58 -16.33
CA CYS A 133 4.92 -12.43 -16.70
C CYS A 133 6.42 -12.75 -16.75
N SER A 134 6.85 -13.94 -16.30
CA SER A 134 8.27 -14.31 -16.17
C SER A 134 9.08 -13.32 -15.32
N ILE A 135 8.42 -12.66 -14.36
CA ILE A 135 9.02 -11.68 -13.46
C ILE A 135 9.21 -12.32 -12.10
N ASP A 136 10.47 -12.37 -11.64
CA ASP A 136 10.81 -12.79 -10.28
C ASP A 136 11.19 -11.57 -9.44
N SER A 137 10.28 -11.15 -8.56
CA SER A 137 10.47 -9.99 -7.68
C SER A 137 11.74 -10.06 -6.83
N GLU A 138 12.21 -11.25 -6.46
CA GLU A 138 13.44 -11.41 -5.67
C GLU A 138 14.68 -11.13 -6.52
N LYS A 139 14.71 -11.64 -7.76
CA LYS A 139 15.80 -11.34 -8.71
C LYS A 139 15.78 -9.89 -9.15
N VAL A 140 14.59 -9.33 -9.38
CA VAL A 140 14.45 -7.91 -9.74
C VAL A 140 15.05 -7.03 -8.66
N ARG A 141 14.84 -7.35 -7.37
CA ARG A 141 15.38 -6.57 -6.24
C ARG A 141 16.90 -6.42 -6.28
N GLU A 142 17.63 -7.42 -6.80
CA GLU A 142 19.10 -7.37 -6.94
C GLU A 142 19.56 -6.19 -7.82
N PHE A 143 18.72 -5.75 -8.77
CA PHE A 143 19.00 -4.62 -9.66
C PHE A 143 18.62 -3.25 -9.07
N PHE A 144 18.02 -3.20 -7.87
CA PHE A 144 17.60 -1.95 -7.22
C PHE A 144 18.32 -1.73 -5.86
N PRO A 145 19.67 -1.60 -5.82
CA PRO A 145 20.36 -1.18 -4.60
C PRO A 145 19.86 0.18 -4.12
N LEU A 146 19.61 0.30 -2.81
CA LEU A 146 19.01 1.49 -2.21
C LEU A 146 19.74 2.78 -2.60
N ASP A 147 21.07 2.83 -2.45
CA ASP A 147 21.87 4.02 -2.75
C ASP A 147 21.76 4.42 -4.22
N HIS A 148 21.76 3.44 -5.14
CA HIS A 148 21.62 3.72 -6.56
C HIS A 148 20.22 4.28 -6.87
N VAL A 149 19.16 3.63 -6.36
CA VAL A 149 17.78 4.07 -6.59
C VAL A 149 17.53 5.46 -6.01
N THR A 150 18.02 5.75 -4.81
CA THR A 150 17.89 7.07 -4.20
C THR A 150 18.59 8.12 -5.07
N ASN A 151 19.81 7.87 -5.53
CA ASN A 151 20.54 8.82 -6.37
C ASN A 151 19.83 9.09 -7.70
N GLU A 152 19.36 8.04 -8.40
CA GLU A 152 18.64 8.19 -9.67
C GLU A 152 17.28 8.87 -9.48
N LEU A 153 16.54 8.53 -8.42
CA LEU A 153 15.27 9.18 -8.09
C LEU A 153 15.48 10.68 -7.86
N LEU A 154 16.48 11.06 -7.07
CA LEU A 154 16.83 12.45 -6.83
C LEU A 154 17.26 13.13 -8.14
N SER A 155 18.03 12.47 -9.00
CA SER A 155 18.42 12.97 -10.32
C SER A 155 17.22 13.29 -11.21
N MET A 156 16.27 12.37 -11.34
CA MET A 156 15.05 12.57 -12.14
C MET A 156 14.22 13.75 -11.64
N TYR A 157 14.06 13.89 -10.32
CA TYR A 157 13.31 15.03 -9.75
C TYR A 157 14.05 16.37 -9.94
N GLN A 158 15.38 16.38 -9.87
CA GLN A 158 16.17 17.58 -10.18
C GLN A 158 15.93 18.03 -11.62
N GLU A 159 15.88 17.10 -12.58
CA GLU A 159 15.62 17.41 -13.98
C GLU A 159 14.17 17.91 -14.20
N ILE A 160 13.18 17.10 -13.81
CA ILE A 160 11.76 17.36 -14.07
C ILE A 160 11.30 18.68 -13.42
N LEU A 161 11.76 18.95 -12.20
CA LEU A 161 11.33 20.12 -11.43
C LEU A 161 12.30 21.29 -11.55
N SER A 162 13.42 21.12 -12.26
CA SER A 162 14.52 22.09 -12.30
C SER A 162 14.95 22.51 -10.89
N LEU A 163 15.32 21.51 -10.09
CA LEU A 163 15.80 21.66 -8.73
C LEU A 163 17.24 21.16 -8.61
N LYS A 164 17.92 21.56 -7.55
CA LYS A 164 19.20 21.01 -7.12
C LYS A 164 19.09 20.57 -5.68
N PHE A 165 19.38 19.31 -5.42
CA PHE A 165 19.43 18.73 -4.09
C PHE A 165 20.89 18.69 -3.63
N THR A 166 21.13 19.08 -2.39
CA THR A 166 22.47 19.06 -1.79
C THR A 166 22.35 18.45 -0.41
N GLU A 167 23.00 17.31 -0.22
CA GLU A 167 23.04 16.64 1.07
C GLU A 167 23.79 17.52 2.08
N ILE A 168 23.19 17.69 3.26
CA ILE A 168 23.79 18.41 4.37
C ILE A 168 24.67 17.43 5.14
N ALA A 169 25.96 17.71 5.19
CA ALA A 169 26.89 16.94 6.01
C ALA A 169 26.62 17.17 7.50
N GLN A 170 26.56 16.09 8.27
CA GLN A 170 26.35 16.10 9.73
C GLN A 170 25.12 16.92 10.18
N PRO A 171 23.92 16.60 9.69
CA PRO A 171 22.72 17.33 10.06
C PRO A 171 22.33 17.03 11.52
N HIS A 172 21.63 17.96 12.16
CA HIS A 172 21.02 17.71 13.46
C HIS A 172 19.74 16.89 13.27
N VAL A 173 19.83 15.57 13.47
CA VAL A 173 18.75 14.60 13.18
C VAL A 173 18.45 13.71 14.38
N TRP A 174 17.23 13.15 14.40
CA TRP A 174 16.72 12.30 15.49
C TRP A 174 17.27 10.86 15.47
N HIS A 175 17.82 10.41 14.35
CA HIS A 175 18.44 9.09 14.21
C HIS A 175 19.64 9.14 13.27
N LYS A 176 20.65 8.31 13.52
CA LYS A 176 21.94 8.32 12.81
C LYS A 176 21.84 7.98 11.32
N ASP A 177 20.80 7.26 10.92
CA ASP A 177 20.59 6.82 9.53
C ASP A 177 19.79 7.87 8.72
N VAL A 178 19.30 8.93 9.37
CA VAL A 178 18.52 9.99 8.71
C VAL A 178 19.44 10.91 7.93
N ARG A 179 19.13 11.10 6.65
CA ARG A 179 19.85 12.03 5.76
C ARG A 179 19.02 13.29 5.57
N MET A 180 19.68 14.45 5.47
CA MET A 180 19.02 15.75 5.25
C MET A 180 19.52 16.38 3.97
N PHE A 181 18.61 16.94 3.17
CA PHE A 181 18.92 17.59 1.91
C PHE A 181 18.37 19.01 1.88
N ALA A 182 19.19 19.95 1.39
CA ALA A 182 18.75 21.28 0.98
C ALA A 182 18.32 21.27 -0.48
N VAL A 183 17.22 21.95 -0.78
CA VAL A 183 16.64 22.05 -2.12
C VAL A 183 16.79 23.48 -2.63
N TYR A 184 17.46 23.62 -3.77
CA TYR A 184 17.65 24.90 -4.44
C TYR A 184 16.93 24.92 -5.79
N ASP A 185 16.43 26.07 -6.19
CA ASP A 185 15.89 26.29 -7.53
C ASP A 185 17.04 26.32 -8.55
N ALA A 186 16.90 25.56 -9.63
CA ALA A 186 17.89 25.48 -10.71
C ALA A 186 17.46 26.26 -11.97
N ARG A 187 16.28 26.88 -11.97
CA ARG A 187 15.82 27.68 -13.13
C ARG A 187 16.64 28.96 -13.25
N PRO A 188 16.98 29.42 -14.47
CA PRO A 188 17.83 30.60 -14.66
C PRO A 188 17.37 31.85 -13.91
N SER A 189 16.05 32.07 -13.80
CA SER A 189 15.48 33.25 -13.14
C SER A 189 15.57 33.22 -11.60
N ARG A 190 15.83 32.06 -11.00
CA ARG A 190 15.83 31.86 -9.54
C ARG A 190 16.99 31.00 -9.06
N ALA A 191 18.01 30.81 -9.90
CA ALA A 191 19.09 29.87 -9.65
C ALA A 191 19.75 30.11 -8.29
N GLY A 192 19.88 29.04 -7.49
CA GLY A 192 20.48 29.08 -6.16
C GLY A 192 19.55 29.57 -5.04
N ARG A 193 18.29 29.93 -5.34
CA ARG A 193 17.31 30.25 -4.30
C ARG A 193 16.93 28.99 -3.54
N LEU A 194 17.07 29.03 -2.21
CA LEU A 194 16.59 27.96 -1.34
C LEU A 194 15.06 27.84 -1.42
N VAL A 195 14.59 26.63 -1.69
CA VAL A 195 13.16 26.26 -1.73
C VAL A 195 12.75 25.65 -0.39
N GLY A 196 13.59 24.79 0.18
CA GLY A 196 13.32 24.13 1.45
C GLY A 196 14.31 23.02 1.76
N TYR A 197 13.92 22.16 2.71
CA TYR A 197 14.69 21.01 3.15
C TYR A 197 13.78 19.77 3.21
N PHE A 198 14.36 18.59 3.01
CA PHE A 198 13.68 17.32 3.29
C PHE A 198 14.62 16.34 3.99
N TYR A 199 14.03 15.37 4.67
CA TYR A 199 14.74 14.27 5.35
C TYR A 199 14.39 12.94 4.68
N LEU A 200 15.34 12.02 4.66
CA LEU A 200 15.13 10.61 4.31
C LEU A 200 15.38 9.79 5.58
N ASP A 201 14.37 9.03 6.01
CA ASP A 201 14.36 8.13 7.18
C ASP A 201 13.87 6.75 6.74
#